data_AF-A0A367ENT8-F1
#
_entry.id   AF-A0A367ENT8-F1
#
_cell.length_a   1.000
_cell.length_b   1.000
_cell.length_c   1.000
_cell.angle_alpha   90.00
_cell.angle_beta   90.00
_cell.angle_gamma   90.00
#
_symmetry.space_group_name_H-M   'P 1'
#
loop_
_entity.id
_entity.type
_entity.pdbx_description
1 polymer ?
#
loop_
_entity_poly.entity_id
_entity_poly.type
_entity_poly.pdbx_seq_one_letter_code
_entity_poly.pdbx_strand_id
1 'polypeptide(L)' 'MKSSYSDHQGGNCVEWAPGLAFGGGLVPVRDSKDTGRAPLSFPSAAWSAFVEGVKRGRV' A
#
# COMPACT_ATOMS: atom_id res chain seq x y z
N MET A 1 -3.94 -4.70 6.49
CA MET A 1 -5.18 -3.95 6.21
C MET A 1 -5.42 -3.96 4.71
N LYS A 2 -6.66 -4.22 4.29
CA LYS A 2 -7.07 -4.30 2.88
C LYS A 2 -7.78 -3.02 2.44
N SER A 3 -7.60 -2.60 1.20
CA SER A 3 -8.28 -1.42 0.64
C SER A 3 -9.80 -1.60 0.62
N SER A 4 -10.56 -0.55 0.91
CA SER A 4 -12.03 -0.53 0.83
C SER A 4 -12.57 -0.59 -0.60
N TYR A 5 -11.74 -0.33 -1.62
CA TYR A 5 -12.09 -0.47 -3.04
C TYR A 5 -11.92 -1.90 -3.57
N SER A 6 -11.70 -2.86 -2.66
CA SER A 6 -11.56 -4.27 -2.99
C SER A 6 -12.95 -4.90 -3.16
N ASP A 7 -13.49 -4.93 -4.37
CA ASP A 7 -14.77 -5.57 -4.65
C ASP A 7 -14.79 -7.07 -4.26
N HIS A 8 -15.97 -7.57 -3.90
CA HIS A 8 -16.22 -9.00 -3.59
C HIS A 8 -15.98 -9.95 -4.78
N GLN A 9 -15.82 -9.42 -6.00
CA GLN A 9 -15.61 -10.20 -7.22
C GLN A 9 -14.12 -10.51 -7.51
N GLY A 10 -13.24 -10.37 -6.51
CA GLY A 10 -11.83 -10.76 -6.64
C GLY A 10 -11.03 -9.88 -7.62
N GLY A 11 -11.47 -8.64 -7.83
CA GLY A 11 -11.08 -7.81 -8.97
C GLY A 11 -9.83 -6.94 -8.82
N ASN A 12 -9.61 -6.28 -7.68
CA ASN A 12 -8.42 -5.43 -7.46
C ASN A 12 -8.24 -5.18 -5.97
N CYS A 13 -7.24 -5.77 -5.34
CA CYS A 13 -7.17 -5.77 -3.89
C CYS A 13 -5.73 -5.50 -3.44
N VAL A 14 -5.46 -4.26 -3.01
CA VAL A 14 -4.19 -3.86 -2.42
C VAL A 14 -4.26 -4.02 -0.90
N GLU A 15 -3.19 -4.56 -0.31
CA GLU A 15 -3.02 -4.66 1.14
C GLU A 15 -1.73 -4.00 1.61
N TRP A 16 -1.75 -3.48 2.83
CA TRP A 16 -0.57 -2.93 3.50
C TRP A 16 -0.51 -3.30 4.99
N ALA A 17 0.68 -3.22 5.59
CA ALA A 17 0.90 -3.55 7.01
C ALA A 17 1.16 -2.29 7.85
N PRO A 18 0.15 -1.70 8.51
CA PRO A 18 0.30 -0.45 9.26
C PRO A 18 1.23 -0.54 10.46
N GLY A 19 1.31 -1.70 11.13
CA GLY A 19 2.20 -1.89 12.28
C GLY A 19 3.68 -1.69 11.93
N LEU A 20 4.08 -2.01 10.69
CA LEU A 20 5.44 -1.79 10.19
C LEU A 20 5.69 -0.33 9.80
N ALA A 21 4.65 0.40 9.41
CA ALA A 21 4.76 1.83 9.11
C ALA A 21 4.99 2.65 10.38
N PHE A 22 4.28 2.32 11.47
CA PHE A 22 4.41 3.04 12.74
C PHE A 22 5.62 2.59 13.57
N GLY A 23 6.01 1.31 13.52
CA GLY A 23 7.12 0.77 14.30
C GLY A 23 8.47 0.68 13.58
N GLY A 24 8.46 0.62 12.24
CA GLY A 24 9.66 0.35 11.44
C GLY A 24 9.95 1.37 10.33
N GLY A 25 9.10 2.40 10.17
CA GLY A 25 9.30 3.45 9.15
C GLY A 25 9.16 2.96 7.71
N LEU A 26 8.56 1.78 7.51
CA LEU A 26 8.36 1.16 6.20
C LEU A 26 6.89 0.92 5.93
N VAL A 27 6.46 1.22 4.71
CA VAL A 27 5.11 0.99 4.20
C VAL A 27 5.17 -0.15 3.19
N PRO A 28 4.95 -1.40 3.62
CA PRO A 28 4.87 -2.53 2.71
C PRO A 28 3.48 -2.57 2.05
N VAL A 29 3.45 -2.69 0.74
CA VAL A 29 2.26 -2.76 -0.11
C VAL A 29 2.36 -3.99 -1.00
N ARG A 30 1.30 -4.78 -1.09
CA ARG A 30 1.25 -5.96 -1.97
C ARG A 30 -0.10 -6.10 -2.66
N ASP A 31 -0.07 -6.88 -3.74
CA ASP A 31 -1.27 -7.47 -4.32
C ASP A 31 -1.75 -8.59 -3.39
N SER A 32 -3.00 -8.52 -2.94
CA SER A 32 -3.56 -9.54 -2.05
C SER A 32 -4.06 -10.79 -2.79
N LYS A 33 -4.09 -10.78 -4.12
CA LYS A 33 -4.35 -11.97 -4.95
C LYS A 33 -3.10 -12.81 -5.17
N ASP A 34 -1.92 -12.23 -4.99
CA ASP A 34 -0.65 -12.92 -5.17
C ASP A 34 0.24 -12.75 -3.93
N THR A 35 -0.15 -13.43 -2.86
CA THR A 35 0.58 -13.43 -1.58
C THR A 35 1.90 -14.20 -1.64
N GLY A 36 2.16 -14.93 -2.72
CA GLY A 36 3.44 -15.61 -2.97
C GLY A 36 4.55 -14.65 -3.41
N ARG A 37 4.20 -13.47 -3.92
CA ARG A 37 5.17 -12.43 -4.29
C ARG A 37 5.60 -11.59 -3.11
N ALA A 38 6.86 -11.16 -3.15
CA ALA A 38 7.39 -10.23 -2.18
C ALA A 38 6.66 -8.86 -2.23
N PRO A 39 6.34 -8.25 -1.08
CA PRO A 39 5.72 -6.93 -1.04
C PRO A 39 6.70 -5.84 -1.49
N LEU A 40 6.18 -4.80 -2.12
CA LEU A 40 6.91 -3.55 -2.34
C LEU A 40 7.02 -2.81 -1.02
N SER A 41 8.22 -2.38 -0.62
CA SER A 41 8.45 -1.71 0.67
C SER A 41 8.99 -0.31 0.44
N PHE A 42 8.28 0.70 0.95
CA PHE A 42 8.63 2.10 0.79
C PHE A 42 8.99 2.74 2.14
N PRO A 43 9.97 3.65 2.21
CA PRO A 43 10.12 4.50 3.39
C PRO A 43 8.85 5.33 3.64
N SER A 44 8.43 5.47 4.90
CA SER A 44 7.20 6.20 5.26
C SER A 44 7.18 7.64 4.71
N ALA A 45 8.33 8.32 4.72
CA ALA A 45 8.43 9.68 4.19
C ALA A 45 8.18 9.73 2.66
N ALA A 46 8.74 8.77 1.92
CA ALA A 46 8.54 8.67 0.47
C ALA A 46 7.08 8.32 0.15
N TRP A 47 6.47 7.41 0.92
CA TRP A 47 5.06 7.07 0.78
C TRP A 47 4.15 8.29 1.03
N SER A 48 4.41 9.08 2.07
CA SER A 48 3.68 10.33 2.34
C SER A 48 3.80 11.32 1.18
N ALA A 49 5.00 11.52 0.63
CA ALA A 49 5.23 12.40 -0.51
C ALA A 49 4.47 11.91 -1.77
N PHE A 50 4.48 10.60 -2.03
CA PHE A 50 3.72 9.98 -3.12
C PHE A 50 2.22 10.25 -2.97
N VAL A 51 1.64 9.98 -1.80
CA VAL A 51 0.21 10.20 -1.53
C VAL A 51 -0.17 11.67 -1.72
N GLU A 52 0.65 12.61 -1.25
CA GLU A 52 0.43 14.04 -1.46
C GLU A 52 0.53 14.44 -2.93
N GLY A 53 1.46 13.84 -3.69
CA GLY A 53 1.51 14.00 -5.14
C GLY A 53 0.21 13.56 -5.81
N VAL A 54 -0.29 12.36 -5.45
CA VAL A 54 -1.49 11.77 -6.06
C VAL A 54 -2.71 12.64 -5.82
N LYS A 55 -2.92 13.09 -4.57
CA LYS A 55 -4.02 14.02 -4.22
C LYS A 55 -4.00 15.31 -5.02
N ARG A 56 -2.81 15.74 -5.46
CA ARG A 56 -2.60 16.98 -6.20
C ARG A 56 -2.57 16.75 -7.72
N GLY A 57 -2.74 15.51 -8.20
CA GLY A 57 -2.67 15.16 -9.62
C GLY A 57 -1.28 15.31 -10.24
N ARG A 58 -0.22 15.08 -9.45
CA ARG A 58 1.18 15.34 -9.83
C ARG A 58 2.07 14.10 -9.93
N VAL A 59 1.47 12.92 -10.07
CA VAL A 59 2.17 11.62 -10.16
C VAL A 59 1.69 10.89 -11.38
#